data_AF-A0AAD7XEA5-F1
#
_entry.id   AF-A0AAD7XEA5-F1
#
_cell.length_a   1.000
_cell.length_b   1.000
_cell.length_c   1.000
_cell.angle_alpha   90.00
_cell.angle_beta   90.00
_cell.angle_gamma   90.00
#
_symmetry.space_group_name_H-M   'P 1'
#
loop_
_entity.id
_entity.type
_entity.pdbx_description
1 polymer ?
#
loop_
_entity_poly.entity_id
_entity_poly.type
_entity_poly.pdbx_seq_one_letter_code
_entity_poly.pdbx_strand_id
1 'polypeptide(L)'
;MGFASLSSSSNPKFSKALSLAGQTSVLVSDVLEFSALNTASFPVSSRQFVETIQSQPLANRDLPVIAFETLQDTSSSSATVRATQGLLGHQFNIATVLMPDRRKTHIRTDYYAVPPAGCPSRLAVLIGDDYRGLTKDSKLLSRVAVPADPVKYRDAPTIDMLASLLNVADTRLKRVAYDLFGRNCLWMSDLLFYSVVRQYRSAWLAEGAELVPREPLERYMRGRCGIRETAAACGTLNNAVSFWAQLAAAVIRYIAISQDAPDKELAEWVEAWDQDMLQSKQRRQREVLAARRSESDPTEMMRLQSRGASTYKIYRKVTTWY
;
A
#
# COMPACT_ATOMS: atom_id res chain seq x y z
N MET A 1 -37.84 0.30 -0.60
CA MET A 1 -36.72 -0.45 0.02
C MET A 1 -35.72 0.58 0.54
N GLY A 2 -35.65 0.76 1.86
CA GLY A 2 -34.76 1.75 2.48
C GLY A 2 -33.35 1.20 2.59
N PHE A 3 -32.37 1.85 1.94
CA PHE A 3 -30.97 1.52 2.15
C PHE A 3 -30.56 2.02 3.54
N ALA A 4 -30.33 1.06 4.45
CA ALA A 4 -29.81 1.35 5.78
C ALA A 4 -28.47 2.07 5.67
N SER A 5 -28.39 3.25 6.28
CA SER A 5 -27.15 4.01 6.45
C SER A 5 -26.07 3.11 7.06
N LEU A 6 -25.06 2.76 6.27
CA LEU A 6 -23.82 2.14 6.74
C LEU A 6 -22.96 3.20 7.45
N SER A 7 -23.54 3.90 8.43
CA SER A 7 -22.74 4.57 9.44
C SER A 7 -22.11 3.47 10.29
N SER A 8 -20.83 3.24 10.01
CA SER A 8 -19.92 2.62 10.97
C SER A 8 -20.15 3.34 12.30
N SER A 9 -20.77 2.66 13.25
CA SER A 9 -20.75 3.00 14.67
C SER A 9 -19.28 2.90 15.11
N SER A 10 -18.49 3.91 14.77
CA SER A 10 -17.10 4.01 15.21
C SER A 10 -17.13 4.29 16.69
N ASN A 11 -16.92 3.24 17.49
CA ASN A 11 -16.72 3.39 18.92
C ASN A 11 -15.54 4.36 19.11
N PRO A 12 -15.74 5.56 19.71
CA PRO A 12 -14.71 6.60 19.75
C PRO A 12 -13.46 6.14 20.49
N LYS A 13 -13.57 5.17 21.39
CA LYS A 13 -12.42 4.52 22.04
C LYS A 13 -11.54 3.76 21.05
N PHE A 14 -12.14 3.07 20.08
CA PHE A 14 -11.42 2.31 19.05
C PHE A 14 -10.69 3.24 18.07
N SER A 15 -11.34 4.34 17.64
CA SER A 15 -10.70 5.34 16.78
C SER A 15 -9.51 6.04 17.45
N LYS A 16 -9.61 6.35 18.75
CA LYS A 16 -8.48 6.88 19.53
C LYS A 16 -7.34 5.89 19.66
N ALA A 17 -7.63 4.62 19.94
CA ALA A 17 -6.62 3.57 20.05
C ALA A 17 -5.86 3.36 18.73
N LEU A 18 -6.58 3.33 17.60
CA LEU A 18 -5.96 3.25 16.26
C LEU A 18 -5.10 4.47 15.94
N SER A 19 -5.58 5.68 16.29
CA SER A 19 -4.81 6.91 16.10
C SER A 19 -3.52 6.89 16.91
N LEU A 20 -3.61 6.49 18.19
CA LEU A 20 -2.45 6.37 19.04
C LEU A 20 -1.47 5.32 18.49
N ALA A 21 -1.95 4.13 18.10
CA ALA A 21 -1.10 3.07 17.55
C ALA A 21 -0.36 3.51 16.28
N GLY A 22 -1.00 4.30 15.40
CA GLY A 22 -0.35 4.88 14.23
C GLY A 22 0.71 5.92 14.60
N GLN A 23 0.38 6.84 15.49
CA GLN A 23 1.30 7.89 15.96
C GLN A 23 2.52 7.32 16.68
N THR A 24 2.34 6.26 17.47
CA THR A 24 3.41 5.60 18.23
C THR A 24 4.13 4.51 17.45
N SER A 25 3.77 4.27 16.18
CA SER A 25 4.47 3.27 15.37
C SER A 25 5.91 3.69 15.12
N VAL A 26 6.85 2.73 15.07
CA VAL A 26 8.28 3.03 14.87
C VAL A 26 8.51 3.90 13.63
N LEU A 27 7.82 3.61 12.53
CA LEU A 27 7.88 4.45 11.34
C LEU A 27 7.52 5.91 11.62
N VAL A 28 6.43 6.15 12.36
CA VAL A 28 5.97 7.52 12.62
C VAL A 28 6.80 8.20 13.70
N SER A 29 7.08 7.54 14.83
CA SER A 29 7.79 8.14 15.96
C SER A 29 9.27 8.38 15.68
N ASP A 30 9.93 7.49 14.92
CA ASP A 30 11.40 7.51 14.81
C ASP A 30 11.86 8.03 13.45
N VAL A 31 11.07 7.82 12.38
CA VAL A 31 11.45 8.20 11.01
C VAL A 31 10.65 9.40 10.51
N LEU A 32 9.39 9.53 10.90
CA LEU A 32 8.49 10.60 10.46
C LEU A 32 8.10 11.55 11.61
N GLU A 33 8.93 11.67 12.65
CA GLU A 33 8.64 12.38 13.91
C GLU A 33 8.13 13.81 13.67
N PHE A 34 8.77 14.52 12.74
CA PHE A 34 8.46 15.92 12.40
C PHE A 34 7.44 16.06 11.25
N SER A 35 6.67 15.02 10.98
CA SER A 35 5.67 15.02 9.91
C SER A 35 4.24 15.24 10.41
N ALA A 36 3.33 15.51 9.47
CA ALA A 36 1.90 15.61 9.74
C ALA A 36 1.30 14.30 10.29
N LEU A 37 1.94 13.13 10.09
CA LEU A 37 1.41 11.85 10.56
C LEU A 37 1.56 11.66 12.08
N ASN A 38 2.51 12.33 12.72
CA ASN A 38 2.74 12.23 14.17
C ASN A 38 1.58 12.81 15.00
N THR A 39 0.76 13.68 14.42
CA THR A 39 -0.42 14.27 15.08
C THR A 39 -1.74 13.95 14.36
N ALA A 40 -1.69 13.13 13.31
CA ALA A 40 -2.86 12.81 12.51
C ALA A 40 -3.83 11.89 13.24
N SER A 41 -5.12 12.01 12.94
CA SER A 41 -6.12 11.02 13.34
C SER A 41 -6.17 9.91 12.31
N PHE A 42 -6.02 8.66 12.75
CA PHE A 42 -6.05 7.50 11.85
C PHE A 42 -7.46 6.89 11.76
N PRO A 43 -7.85 6.35 10.58
CA PRO A 43 -7.05 6.25 9.35
C PRO A 43 -6.85 7.60 8.65
N VAL A 44 -5.68 7.79 8.04
CA VAL A 44 -5.37 8.98 7.22
C VAL A 44 -5.74 8.74 5.75
N SER A 45 -5.84 9.80 4.95
CA SER A 45 -5.99 9.65 3.49
C SER A 45 -4.69 9.17 2.85
N SER A 46 -4.79 8.41 1.75
CA SER A 46 -3.66 8.07 0.88
C SER A 46 -2.85 9.30 0.50
N ARG A 47 -3.51 10.39 0.12
CA ARG A 47 -2.86 11.65 -0.26
C ARG A 47 -2.00 12.21 0.87
N GLN A 48 -2.53 12.30 2.09
CA GLN A 48 -1.76 12.78 3.24
C GLN A 48 -0.55 11.88 3.53
N PHE A 49 -0.71 10.56 3.40
CA PHE A 49 0.39 9.63 3.52
C PHE A 49 1.46 9.85 2.43
N VAL A 50 1.05 9.95 1.16
CA VAL A 50 1.94 10.18 0.01
C VAL A 50 2.72 11.48 0.16
N GLU A 51 2.02 12.59 0.42
CA GLU A 51 2.65 13.91 0.61
C GLU A 51 3.65 13.87 1.78
N THR A 52 3.31 13.16 2.86
CA THR A 52 4.22 12.98 3.99
C THR A 52 5.47 12.23 3.57
N ILE A 53 5.36 11.05 2.96
CA ILE A 53 6.54 10.26 2.55
C ILE A 53 7.40 11.04 1.56
N GLN A 54 6.78 11.68 0.55
CA GLN A 54 7.52 12.42 -0.47
C GLN A 54 8.24 13.65 0.07
N SER A 55 7.77 14.23 1.17
CA SER A 55 8.43 15.36 1.85
C SER A 55 9.66 14.97 2.68
N GLN A 56 9.89 13.68 2.91
CA GLN A 56 10.99 13.22 3.76
C GLN A 56 12.34 13.17 3.01
N PRO A 57 13.47 13.19 3.74
CA PRO A 57 14.78 12.88 3.19
C PRO A 57 14.82 11.51 2.51
N LEU A 58 15.68 11.35 1.50
CA LEU A 58 15.81 10.09 0.74
C LEU A 58 16.06 8.87 1.62
N ALA A 59 16.92 9.00 2.64
CA ALA A 59 17.22 7.91 3.57
C ALA A 59 15.98 7.36 4.29
N ASN A 60 14.97 8.21 4.54
CA ASN A 60 13.72 7.83 5.19
C ASN A 60 12.68 7.28 4.20
N ARG A 61 12.85 7.59 2.90
CA ARG A 61 11.99 7.16 1.79
C ARG A 61 12.39 5.81 1.20
N ASP A 62 13.66 5.44 1.34
CA ASP A 62 14.21 4.21 0.78
C ASP A 62 14.12 3.02 1.77
N LEU A 63 13.26 3.11 2.80
CA LEU A 63 12.98 1.98 3.70
C LEU A 63 12.32 0.82 2.94
N PRO A 64 12.82 -0.43 3.09
CA PRO A 64 12.34 -1.55 2.29
C PRO A 64 11.00 -2.11 2.81
N VAL A 65 10.13 -2.44 1.88
CA VAL A 65 8.89 -3.20 2.05
C VAL A 65 9.21 -4.67 1.84
N ILE A 66 9.29 -5.40 2.94
CA ILE A 66 9.76 -6.80 2.97
C ILE A 66 8.64 -7.83 2.82
N ALA A 67 7.38 -7.41 2.97
CA ALA A 67 6.22 -8.23 2.68
C ALA A 67 5.07 -7.38 2.15
N PHE A 68 4.29 -7.94 1.24
CA PHE A 68 3.06 -7.36 0.74
C PHE A 68 1.97 -8.44 0.73
N GLU A 69 0.80 -8.13 1.27
CA GLU A 69 -0.26 -9.09 1.53
C GLU A 69 -1.62 -8.55 1.07
N THR A 70 -2.49 -9.47 0.69
CA THR A 70 -3.92 -9.24 0.51
C THR A 70 -4.66 -10.07 1.54
N LEU A 71 -5.48 -9.41 2.36
CA LEU A 71 -6.32 -10.05 3.36
C LEU A 71 -7.78 -9.74 3.12
N GLN A 72 -8.64 -10.54 3.74
CA GLN A 72 -10.08 -10.36 3.74
C GLN A 72 -10.62 -10.35 5.17
N ASP A 73 -11.31 -9.28 5.53
CA ASP A 73 -12.06 -9.16 6.79
C ASP A 73 -13.20 -10.18 6.81
N THR A 74 -13.20 -11.05 7.82
CA THR A 74 -14.21 -12.09 8.06
C THR A 74 -15.11 -11.76 9.24
N SER A 75 -14.96 -10.59 9.87
CA SER A 75 -15.76 -10.18 11.01
C SER A 75 -17.23 -10.00 10.61
N SER A 76 -18.13 -10.51 11.45
CA SER A 76 -19.57 -10.22 11.35
C SER A 76 -19.90 -8.74 11.54
N SER A 77 -18.97 -7.95 12.10
CA SER A 77 -19.08 -6.50 12.19
C SER A 77 -18.69 -5.77 10.90
N SER A 78 -18.16 -6.47 9.89
CA SER A 78 -17.84 -5.87 8.60
C SER A 78 -19.09 -5.57 7.79
N ALA A 79 -19.17 -4.37 7.18
CA ALA A 79 -20.30 -3.97 6.36
C ALA A 79 -20.50 -4.91 5.16
N THR A 80 -19.40 -5.30 4.50
CA THR A 80 -19.41 -6.20 3.34
C THR A 80 -19.85 -7.61 3.73
N VAL A 81 -19.33 -8.13 4.84
CA VAL A 81 -19.72 -9.46 5.35
C VAL A 81 -21.22 -9.47 5.66
N ARG A 82 -21.76 -8.45 6.34
CA ARG A 82 -23.21 -8.37 6.59
C ARG A 82 -24.02 -8.24 5.31
N ALA A 83 -23.61 -7.35 4.40
CA ALA A 83 -24.33 -7.10 3.15
C ALA A 83 -24.38 -8.34 2.24
N THR A 84 -23.38 -9.21 2.34
CA THR A 84 -23.26 -10.41 1.50
C THR A 84 -23.51 -11.71 2.28
N GLN A 85 -24.05 -11.62 3.50
CA GLN A 85 -24.35 -12.75 4.36
C GLN A 85 -23.16 -13.70 4.56
N GLY A 86 -21.96 -13.13 4.66
CA GLY A 86 -20.71 -13.88 4.85
C GLY A 86 -20.06 -14.40 3.57
N LEU A 87 -20.67 -14.20 2.40
CA LEU A 87 -20.09 -14.66 1.13
C LEU A 87 -18.83 -13.89 0.74
N LEU A 88 -18.81 -12.57 1.00
CA LEU A 88 -17.68 -11.70 0.69
C LEU A 88 -17.29 -10.87 1.92
N GLY A 89 -15.98 -10.75 2.14
CA GLY A 89 -15.40 -9.82 3.10
C GLY A 89 -14.77 -8.61 2.44
N HIS A 90 -14.61 -7.52 3.20
CA HIS A 90 -13.83 -6.37 2.77
C HIS A 90 -12.36 -6.78 2.56
N GLN A 91 -11.82 -6.55 1.37
CA GLN A 91 -10.42 -6.84 1.07
C GLN A 91 -9.56 -5.59 1.26
N PHE A 92 -8.37 -5.80 1.80
CA PHE A 92 -7.39 -4.75 2.06
C PHE A 92 -5.97 -5.31 1.89
N ASN A 93 -5.00 -4.40 1.74
CA ASN A 93 -3.59 -4.78 1.64
C ASN A 93 -2.82 -4.42 2.90
N ILE A 94 -1.78 -5.20 3.22
CA ILE A 94 -0.78 -4.88 4.23
C ILE A 94 0.60 -4.85 3.58
N ALA A 95 1.32 -3.74 3.72
CA ALA A 95 2.75 -3.66 3.48
C ALA A 95 3.49 -3.76 4.81
N THR A 96 4.54 -4.58 4.88
CA THR A 96 5.44 -4.62 6.05
C THR A 96 6.74 -3.92 5.70
N VAL A 97 7.01 -2.82 6.39
CA VAL A 97 8.23 -2.02 6.26
C VAL A 97 9.24 -2.45 7.32
N LEU A 98 10.48 -2.69 6.91
CA LEU A 98 11.57 -2.97 7.84
C LEU A 98 12.30 -1.68 8.20
N MET A 99 12.42 -1.44 9.50
CA MET A 99 13.12 -0.29 10.07
C MET A 99 14.63 -0.55 10.17
N PRO A 100 15.48 0.49 10.24
CA PRO A 100 16.94 0.34 10.31
C PRO A 100 17.43 -0.54 11.48
N ASP A 101 16.69 -0.54 12.59
CA ASP A 101 16.98 -1.35 13.79
C ASP A 101 16.32 -2.73 13.77
N ARG A 102 15.81 -3.16 12.60
CA ARG A 102 15.14 -4.44 12.34
C ARG A 102 13.74 -4.58 12.95
N ARG A 103 13.21 -3.56 13.62
CA ARG A 103 11.77 -3.52 13.95
C ARG A 103 10.95 -3.44 12.66
N LYS A 104 9.67 -3.75 12.76
CA LYS A 104 8.74 -3.76 11.63
C LYS A 104 7.58 -2.84 11.93
N THR A 105 7.18 -2.08 10.93
CA THR A 105 5.92 -1.34 10.94
C THR A 105 5.06 -1.82 9.77
N HIS A 106 3.77 -1.94 10.00
CA HIS A 106 2.81 -2.41 9.03
C HIS A 106 1.92 -1.26 8.56
N ILE A 107 1.70 -1.19 7.25
CA ILE A 107 0.88 -0.18 6.60
C ILE A 107 -0.31 -0.91 5.99
N ARG A 108 -1.49 -0.66 6.55
CA ARG A 108 -2.76 -1.20 6.06
C ARG A 108 -3.42 -0.19 5.13
N THR A 109 -3.82 -0.66 3.97
CA THR A 109 -4.46 0.14 2.92
C THR A 109 -5.87 -0.39 2.68
N ASP A 110 -6.88 0.41 3.00
CA ASP A 110 -8.28 0.07 2.83
C ASP A 110 -8.95 0.91 1.73
N TYR A 111 -9.71 0.23 0.88
CA TYR A 111 -10.53 0.86 -0.16
C TYR A 111 -12.00 0.92 0.28
N TYR A 112 -12.56 2.14 0.36
CA TYR A 112 -13.96 2.32 0.74
C TYR A 112 -14.75 2.99 -0.40
N ALA A 113 -15.89 2.40 -0.75
CA ALA A 113 -17.03 3.16 -1.26
C ALA A 113 -17.60 3.95 -0.09
N VAL A 114 -17.75 5.26 -0.22
CA VAL A 114 -18.62 6.00 0.69
C VAL A 114 -20.06 5.83 0.16
N PRO A 115 -21.01 5.32 0.95
CA PRO A 115 -22.43 5.39 0.59
C PRO A 115 -22.98 6.81 0.87
N PRO A 116 -23.96 7.31 0.10
CA PRO A 116 -24.66 6.66 -1.02
C PRO A 116 -23.85 6.64 -2.34
N ALA A 117 -24.36 5.91 -3.33
CA ALA A 117 -23.83 5.92 -4.70
C ALA A 117 -23.65 7.37 -5.19
N GLY A 118 -22.43 7.72 -5.63
CA GLY A 118 -22.06 9.08 -6.02
C GLY A 118 -21.15 9.82 -5.03
N CYS A 119 -20.92 9.29 -3.83
CA CYS A 119 -19.87 9.82 -2.95
C CYS A 119 -18.48 9.35 -3.39
N PRO A 120 -17.44 10.20 -3.26
CA PRO A 120 -16.10 9.87 -3.73
C PRO A 120 -15.55 8.67 -2.95
N SER A 121 -15.10 7.69 -3.70
CA SER A 121 -14.32 6.56 -3.22
C SER A 121 -13.08 7.08 -2.52
N ARG A 122 -12.66 6.40 -1.46
CA ARG A 122 -11.46 6.82 -0.71
C ARG A 122 -10.53 5.66 -0.46
N LEU A 123 -9.24 5.99 -0.52
CA LEU A 123 -8.16 5.13 -0.09
C LEU A 123 -7.66 5.62 1.27
N ALA A 124 -7.79 4.76 2.26
CA ALA A 124 -7.44 5.06 3.64
C ALA A 124 -6.22 4.25 4.07
N VAL A 125 -5.35 4.87 4.85
CA VAL A 125 -4.11 4.28 5.34
C VAL A 125 -4.13 4.23 6.86
N LEU A 126 -3.84 3.05 7.40
CA LEU A 126 -3.59 2.77 8.80
C LEU A 126 -2.13 2.34 8.95
N ILE A 127 -1.48 2.75 10.03
CA ILE A 127 -0.10 2.39 10.33
C ILE A 127 -0.07 1.81 11.74
N GLY A 128 0.76 0.80 11.99
CA GLY A 128 0.96 0.25 13.33
C GLY A 128 2.01 -0.85 13.35
N ASP A 129 2.60 -1.07 14.52
CA ASP A 129 3.61 -2.13 14.71
C ASP A 129 2.99 -3.48 15.10
N ASP A 130 1.74 -3.48 15.59
CA ASP A 130 1.00 -4.70 15.91
C ASP A 130 0.27 -5.24 14.68
N TYR A 131 0.92 -6.17 13.97
CA TYR A 131 0.33 -6.89 12.86
C TYR A 131 -1.02 -7.56 13.21
N ARG A 132 -1.12 -8.17 14.40
CA ARG A 132 -2.33 -8.91 14.80
C ARG A 132 -3.49 -7.95 15.05
N GLY A 133 -3.21 -6.78 15.61
CA GLY A 133 -4.19 -5.71 15.77
C GLY A 133 -4.75 -5.23 14.43
N LEU A 134 -3.89 -5.05 13.42
CA LEU A 134 -4.30 -4.59 12.08
C LEU A 134 -5.02 -5.66 11.24
N THR A 135 -4.78 -6.94 11.52
CA THR A 135 -5.32 -8.09 10.78
C THR A 135 -6.33 -8.91 11.58
N LYS A 136 -6.83 -8.33 12.69
CA LYS A 136 -7.82 -8.99 13.54
C LYS A 136 -9.02 -9.41 12.70
N ASP A 137 -9.51 -10.62 12.97
CA ASP A 137 -10.69 -11.20 12.30
C ASP A 137 -10.56 -11.18 10.77
N SER A 138 -9.35 -11.43 10.26
CA SER A 138 -9.07 -11.43 8.83
C SER A 138 -8.41 -12.73 8.39
N LYS A 139 -8.69 -13.13 7.14
CA LYS A 139 -8.10 -14.27 6.46
C LYS A 139 -7.04 -13.79 5.46
N LEU A 140 -5.85 -14.37 5.50
CA LEU A 140 -4.83 -14.17 4.47
C LEU A 140 -5.26 -14.82 3.15
N LEU A 141 -5.17 -14.08 2.05
CA LEU A 141 -5.46 -14.59 0.71
C LEU A 141 -4.20 -14.76 -0.12
N SER A 142 -3.38 -13.71 -0.17
CA SER A 142 -2.14 -13.69 -0.94
C SER A 142 -1.03 -13.01 -0.14
N ARG A 143 0.20 -13.51 -0.25
CA ARG A 143 1.40 -12.91 0.35
C ARG A 143 2.62 -13.14 -0.53
N VAL A 144 3.40 -12.08 -0.67
CA VAL A 144 4.81 -12.16 -1.06
C VAL A 144 5.65 -11.59 0.07
N ALA A 145 6.73 -12.29 0.46
CA ALA A 145 7.67 -11.77 1.44
C ALA A 145 9.10 -12.21 1.10
N VAL A 146 10.07 -11.34 1.35
CA VAL A 146 11.50 -11.68 1.29
C VAL A 146 12.02 -12.06 2.67
N PRO A 147 13.02 -12.96 2.75
CA PRO A 147 13.73 -13.25 4.00
C PRO A 147 14.25 -11.97 4.63
N ALA A 148 14.39 -12.00 5.96
CA ALA A 148 14.88 -10.86 6.69
C ALA A 148 16.42 -10.66 6.55
N ASP A 149 16.94 -10.61 5.32
CA ASP A 149 18.37 -10.48 5.00
C ASP A 149 18.68 -9.11 4.37
N PRO A 150 19.55 -8.28 5.01
CA PRO A 150 19.97 -6.97 4.51
C PRO A 150 20.44 -6.95 3.05
N VAL A 151 21.10 -8.01 2.58
CA VAL A 151 21.62 -8.07 1.20
C VAL A 151 20.48 -8.22 0.20
N LYS A 152 19.41 -8.94 0.58
CA LYS A 152 18.27 -9.25 -0.29
C LYS A 152 17.26 -8.10 -0.43
N TYR A 153 17.36 -7.05 0.39
CA TYR A 153 16.42 -5.92 0.32
C TYR A 153 16.75 -4.86 -0.72
N ARG A 154 17.94 -4.90 -1.33
CA ARG A 154 18.33 -3.89 -2.33
C ARG A 154 17.36 -3.83 -3.51
N ASP A 155 16.75 -4.96 -3.84
CA ASP A 155 15.79 -5.09 -4.94
C ASP A 155 14.33 -5.11 -4.45
N ALA A 156 14.09 -4.93 -3.14
CA ALA A 156 12.75 -4.88 -2.59
C ALA A 156 12.08 -3.52 -2.91
N PRO A 157 10.74 -3.47 -3.03
CA PRO A 157 10.04 -2.20 -3.11
C PRO A 157 10.33 -1.36 -1.86
N THR A 158 10.38 -0.04 -2.01
CA THR A 158 10.54 0.89 -0.88
C THR A 158 9.22 1.53 -0.47
N ILE A 159 9.19 2.19 0.68
CA ILE A 159 8.01 2.96 1.11
C ILE A 159 7.69 4.12 0.14
N ASP A 160 8.69 4.70 -0.52
CA ASP A 160 8.46 5.70 -1.57
C ASP A 160 7.78 5.10 -2.81
N MET A 161 8.20 3.90 -3.22
CA MET A 161 7.58 3.17 -4.32
C MET A 161 6.14 2.80 -3.99
N LEU A 162 5.87 2.39 -2.74
CA LEU A 162 4.51 2.18 -2.24
C LEU A 162 3.69 3.48 -2.28
N ALA A 163 4.24 4.60 -1.81
CA ALA A 163 3.57 5.90 -1.85
C ALA A 163 3.23 6.31 -3.30
N SER A 164 4.17 6.14 -4.23
CA SER A 164 3.95 6.36 -5.67
C SER A 164 2.80 5.50 -6.22
N LEU A 165 2.76 4.21 -5.88
CA LEU A 165 1.66 3.34 -6.31
C LEU A 165 0.31 3.76 -5.70
N LEU A 166 0.27 4.15 -4.43
CA LEU A 166 -0.95 4.67 -3.78
C LEU A 166 -1.41 5.99 -4.41
N ASN A 167 -0.50 6.83 -4.88
CA ASN A 167 -0.82 8.05 -5.62
C ASN A 167 -1.49 7.75 -6.98
N VAL A 168 -0.99 6.73 -7.70
CA VAL A 168 -1.61 6.24 -8.94
C VAL A 168 -3.02 5.71 -8.65
N ALA A 169 -3.18 4.88 -7.62
CA ALA A 169 -4.47 4.33 -7.22
C ALA A 169 -5.47 5.44 -6.83
N ASP A 170 -5.05 6.42 -6.02
CA ASP A 170 -5.88 7.56 -5.60
C ASP A 170 -6.29 8.44 -6.79
N THR A 171 -5.37 8.69 -7.72
CA THR A 171 -5.65 9.47 -8.94
C THR A 171 -6.67 8.76 -9.84
N ARG A 172 -6.59 7.44 -9.94
CA ARG A 172 -7.57 6.65 -10.72
C ARG A 172 -8.93 6.60 -10.05
N LEU A 173 -9.00 6.43 -8.73
CA LEU A 173 -10.26 6.46 -7.97
C LEU A 173 -11.06 7.76 -8.16
N LYS A 174 -10.38 8.89 -8.43
CA LYS A 174 -11.05 10.17 -8.73
C LYS A 174 -11.67 10.23 -10.13
N ARG A 175 -11.15 9.45 -11.07
CA ARG A 175 -11.57 9.45 -12.48
C ARG A 175 -12.64 8.42 -12.77
N VAL A 176 -12.63 7.32 -12.02
CA VAL A 176 -13.51 6.19 -12.25
C VAL A 176 -14.26 5.88 -10.97
N ALA A 177 -15.59 5.96 -11.04
CA ALA A 177 -16.43 5.71 -9.89
C ALA A 177 -16.24 4.26 -9.41
N TYR A 178 -15.99 4.12 -8.11
CA TYR A 178 -16.06 2.85 -7.42
C TYR A 178 -17.52 2.50 -7.20
N ASP A 179 -17.88 1.27 -7.51
CA ASP A 179 -19.20 0.72 -7.23
C ASP A 179 -19.05 -0.66 -6.55
N LEU A 180 -20.10 -1.13 -5.88
CA LEU A 180 -20.04 -2.36 -5.09
C LEU A 180 -19.85 -3.61 -5.97
N PHE A 181 -20.32 -3.58 -7.20
CA PHE A 181 -20.41 -4.72 -8.11
C PHE A 181 -19.33 -4.73 -9.19
N GLY A 182 -18.60 -3.64 -9.41
CA GLY A 182 -17.53 -3.51 -10.38
C GLY A 182 -16.20 -3.25 -9.68
N ARG A 183 -15.69 -2.02 -9.81
CA ARG A 183 -14.43 -1.56 -9.20
C ARG A 183 -14.60 -1.39 -7.68
N ASN A 184 -14.65 -2.52 -6.97
CA ASN A 184 -14.83 -2.59 -5.53
C ASN A 184 -13.50 -2.85 -4.78
N CYS A 185 -13.55 -3.15 -3.49
CA CYS A 185 -12.36 -3.29 -2.65
C CYS A 185 -11.58 -4.54 -3.01
N LEU A 186 -12.25 -5.55 -3.57
CA LEU A 186 -11.60 -6.75 -4.06
C LEU A 186 -10.77 -6.42 -5.29
N TRP A 187 -11.39 -5.77 -6.27
CA TRP A 187 -10.73 -5.33 -7.49
C TRP A 187 -9.51 -4.44 -7.20
N MET A 188 -9.70 -3.42 -6.37
CA MET A 188 -8.64 -2.45 -6.08
C MET A 188 -7.48 -3.07 -5.28
N SER A 189 -7.79 -3.95 -4.30
CA SER A 189 -6.75 -4.61 -3.52
C SER A 189 -5.96 -5.62 -4.35
N ASP A 190 -6.63 -6.33 -5.28
CA ASP A 190 -5.98 -7.22 -6.24
C ASP A 190 -5.08 -6.40 -7.19
N LEU A 191 -5.57 -5.31 -7.78
CA LEU A 191 -4.74 -4.47 -8.66
C LEU A 191 -3.49 -3.93 -7.95
N LEU A 192 -3.62 -3.47 -6.71
CA LEU A 192 -2.47 -2.99 -5.93
C LEU A 192 -1.45 -4.11 -5.69
N PHE A 193 -1.92 -5.26 -5.23
CA PHE A 193 -1.08 -6.44 -4.97
C PHE A 193 -0.36 -6.93 -6.22
N TYR A 194 -1.10 -7.17 -7.29
CA TYR A 194 -0.53 -7.70 -8.52
C TYR A 194 0.36 -6.69 -9.25
N SER A 195 0.18 -5.38 -9.04
CA SER A 195 1.12 -4.35 -9.52
C SER A 195 2.49 -4.54 -8.87
N VAL A 196 2.53 -4.64 -7.53
CA VAL A 196 3.78 -4.87 -6.77
C VAL A 196 4.41 -6.21 -7.14
N VAL A 197 3.61 -7.27 -7.22
CA VAL A 197 4.10 -8.62 -7.55
C VAL A 197 4.69 -8.66 -8.96
N ARG A 198 4.04 -8.03 -9.94
CA ARG A 198 4.52 -8.00 -11.33
C ARG A 198 5.81 -7.19 -11.46
N GLN A 199 5.85 -6.00 -10.86
CA GLN A 199 7.00 -5.09 -10.96
C GLN A 199 8.26 -5.68 -10.32
N TYR A 200 8.10 -6.34 -9.17
CA TYR A 200 9.21 -6.89 -8.38
C TYR A 200 9.31 -8.42 -8.48
N ARG A 201 8.77 -9.01 -9.55
CA ARG A 201 8.72 -10.47 -9.74
C ARG A 201 10.08 -11.16 -9.55
N SER A 202 11.18 -10.52 -9.96
CA SER A 202 12.51 -11.09 -9.82
C SER A 202 12.92 -11.24 -8.36
N ALA A 203 12.59 -10.26 -7.52
CA ALA A 203 12.84 -10.30 -6.07
C ALA A 203 11.94 -11.35 -5.39
N TRP A 204 10.66 -11.43 -5.79
CA TRP A 204 9.70 -12.37 -5.22
C TRP A 204 9.88 -13.82 -5.67
N LEU A 205 10.53 -14.06 -6.82
CA LEU A 205 10.89 -15.39 -7.30
C LEU A 205 12.29 -15.83 -6.84
N ALA A 206 13.02 -14.98 -6.10
CA ALA A 206 14.34 -15.30 -5.60
C ALA A 206 14.31 -16.44 -4.56
N GLU A 207 15.42 -17.13 -4.41
CA GLU A 207 15.55 -18.21 -3.43
C GLU A 207 15.34 -17.70 -1.99
N GLY A 208 14.45 -18.39 -1.27
CA GLY A 208 14.04 -18.06 0.09
C GLY A 208 12.83 -17.12 0.18
N ALA A 209 12.33 -16.56 -0.93
CA ALA A 209 11.09 -15.79 -0.90
C ALA A 209 9.89 -16.67 -0.49
N GLU A 210 9.05 -16.11 0.37
CA GLU A 210 7.81 -16.71 0.84
C GLU A 210 6.66 -16.27 -0.07
N LEU A 211 5.96 -17.25 -0.65
CA LEU A 211 4.80 -17.04 -1.50
C LEU A 211 3.63 -17.84 -0.94
N VAL A 212 2.53 -17.17 -0.64
CA VAL A 212 1.33 -17.81 -0.10
C VAL A 212 0.11 -17.37 -0.92
N PRO A 213 -0.62 -18.30 -1.56
CA PRO A 213 -0.16 -19.64 -1.94
C PRO A 213 0.92 -19.57 -3.03
N ARG A 214 1.87 -20.52 -2.98
CA ARG A 214 3.04 -20.50 -3.86
C ARG A 214 2.70 -20.70 -5.34
N GLU A 215 1.98 -21.78 -5.67
CA GLU A 215 1.78 -22.18 -7.07
C GLU A 215 1.05 -21.12 -7.91
N PRO A 216 -0.07 -20.52 -7.47
CA PRO A 216 -0.76 -19.52 -8.28
C PRO A 216 0.08 -18.25 -8.49
N LEU A 217 0.73 -17.77 -7.43
CA LEU A 217 1.57 -16.58 -7.48
C LEU A 217 2.80 -16.79 -8.39
N GLU A 218 3.42 -17.97 -8.32
CA GLU A 218 4.53 -18.32 -9.20
C GLU A 218 4.12 -18.38 -10.67
N ARG A 219 2.96 -18.96 -10.98
CA ARG A 219 2.43 -18.96 -12.36
C ARG A 219 2.19 -17.55 -12.87
N TYR A 220 1.57 -16.70 -12.05
CA TYR A 220 1.31 -15.31 -12.39
C TYR A 220 2.59 -14.53 -12.68
N MET A 221 3.57 -14.59 -11.78
CA MET A 221 4.85 -13.89 -11.95
C MET A 221 5.64 -14.37 -13.18
N ARG A 222 5.47 -15.63 -13.57
CA ARG A 222 6.04 -16.21 -14.80
C ARG A 222 5.19 -15.95 -16.05
N GLY A 223 4.09 -15.19 -15.95
CA GLY A 223 3.23 -14.84 -17.08
C GLY A 223 2.38 -15.99 -17.61
N ARG A 224 2.12 -17.02 -16.80
CA ARG A 224 1.36 -18.23 -17.19
C ARG A 224 -0.13 -18.16 -16.86
N CYS A 225 -0.59 -17.10 -16.21
CA CYS A 225 -2.01 -16.84 -15.93
C CYS A 225 -2.23 -15.33 -15.70
N GLY A 226 -3.48 -14.89 -15.89
CA GLY A 226 -3.90 -13.52 -15.60
C GLY A 226 -4.25 -13.31 -14.12
N ILE A 227 -4.55 -12.06 -13.76
CA ILE A 227 -4.93 -11.67 -12.39
C ILE A 227 -6.17 -12.43 -11.93
N ARG A 228 -7.19 -12.55 -12.79
CA ARG A 228 -8.48 -13.16 -12.44
C ARG A 228 -8.31 -14.58 -11.94
N GLU A 229 -7.62 -15.40 -12.74
CA GLU A 229 -7.35 -16.81 -12.45
C GLU A 229 -6.53 -16.94 -11.16
N THR A 230 -5.51 -16.09 -11.03
CA THR A 230 -4.61 -16.10 -9.88
C THR A 230 -5.35 -15.73 -8.59
N ALA A 231 -6.11 -14.64 -8.61
CA ALA A 231 -6.87 -14.18 -7.44
C ALA A 231 -7.95 -15.19 -7.02
N ALA A 232 -8.61 -15.83 -7.98
CA ALA A 232 -9.55 -16.92 -7.71
C ALA A 232 -8.85 -18.10 -7.02
N ALA A 233 -7.70 -18.55 -7.56
CA ALA A 233 -6.93 -19.64 -6.98
C ALA A 233 -6.38 -19.30 -5.57
N CYS A 234 -5.94 -18.06 -5.34
CA CYS A 234 -5.49 -17.62 -4.01
C CYS A 234 -6.61 -17.56 -2.97
N GLY A 235 -7.85 -17.25 -3.38
CA GLY A 235 -8.99 -17.18 -2.48
C GLY A 235 -9.47 -18.55 -1.94
N THR A 236 -9.18 -19.63 -2.67
CA THR A 236 -9.70 -20.98 -2.40
C THR A 236 -8.70 -21.83 -1.64
N LEU A 237 -8.99 -22.16 -0.38
CA LEU A 237 -8.13 -23.02 0.46
C LEU A 237 -8.48 -24.51 0.38
N ASN A 238 -9.55 -24.92 -0.31
CA ASN A 238 -10.06 -26.30 -0.24
C ASN A 238 -10.74 -26.78 -1.53
N ASN A 239 -10.36 -27.95 -2.06
CA ASN A 239 -10.74 -28.44 -3.40
C ASN A 239 -12.18 -28.99 -3.51
N ALA A 240 -12.78 -29.48 -2.42
CA ALA A 240 -14.07 -30.19 -2.48
C ALA A 240 -15.31 -29.27 -2.32
N VAL A 241 -15.23 -28.26 -1.46
CA VAL A 241 -16.26 -27.19 -1.32
C VAL A 241 -16.02 -26.06 -2.34
N SER A 242 -14.83 -26.07 -2.96
CA SER A 242 -14.41 -25.14 -3.99
C SER A 242 -15.36 -25.09 -5.16
N PHE A 243 -15.83 -26.20 -5.73
CA PHE A 243 -16.48 -26.13 -7.04
C PHE A 243 -17.71 -25.22 -7.09
N TRP A 244 -18.62 -25.32 -6.10
CA TRP A 244 -19.83 -24.49 -6.07
C TRP A 244 -19.59 -23.07 -5.55
N ALA A 245 -18.68 -22.90 -4.59
CA ALA A 245 -18.25 -21.58 -4.13
C ALA A 245 -17.41 -20.86 -5.19
N GLN A 246 -16.60 -21.58 -5.97
CA GLN A 246 -15.89 -21.13 -7.16
C GLN A 246 -16.88 -20.80 -8.24
N LEU A 247 -17.90 -21.62 -8.50
CA LEU A 247 -18.89 -21.27 -9.51
C LEU A 247 -19.68 -20.03 -9.10
N ALA A 248 -20.13 -19.91 -7.85
CA ALA A 248 -20.86 -18.73 -7.38
C ALA A 248 -19.98 -17.48 -7.25
N ALA A 249 -18.79 -17.58 -6.65
CA ALA A 249 -17.87 -16.45 -6.51
C ALA A 249 -17.19 -16.10 -7.83
N ALA A 250 -16.91 -17.08 -8.70
CA ALA A 250 -16.45 -16.81 -10.06
C ALA A 250 -17.59 -16.33 -10.94
N VAL A 251 -18.86 -16.67 -10.74
CA VAL A 251 -19.99 -16.04 -11.46
C VAL A 251 -20.19 -14.61 -10.97
N ILE A 252 -20.15 -14.36 -9.65
CA ILE A 252 -20.25 -12.99 -9.09
C ILE A 252 -19.04 -12.15 -9.52
N ARG A 253 -17.82 -12.69 -9.43
CA ARG A 253 -16.61 -12.05 -9.97
C ARG A 253 -16.70 -11.95 -11.49
N TYR A 254 -17.19 -12.95 -12.22
CA TYR A 254 -17.30 -12.89 -13.68
C TYR A 254 -18.29 -11.81 -14.10
N ILE A 255 -19.45 -11.68 -13.47
CA ILE A 255 -20.42 -10.62 -13.73
C ILE A 255 -19.84 -9.25 -13.36
N ALA A 256 -19.12 -9.17 -12.23
CA ALA A 256 -18.45 -7.94 -11.78
C ALA A 256 -17.31 -7.48 -12.71
N ILE A 257 -16.67 -8.44 -13.37
CA ILE A 257 -15.40 -8.26 -14.10
C ILE A 257 -15.64 -8.44 -15.62
N SER A 258 -16.79 -8.92 -16.10
CA SER A 258 -17.04 -9.20 -17.53
C SER A 258 -17.13 -7.95 -18.41
N GLN A 259 -17.13 -6.75 -17.82
CA GLN A 259 -17.19 -5.50 -18.58
C GLN A 259 -15.82 -4.85 -18.81
N ASP A 260 -14.78 -5.21 -18.05
CA ASP A 260 -13.42 -4.63 -18.17
C ASP A 260 -12.33 -5.69 -18.01
N ALA A 261 -11.26 -5.62 -18.82
CA ALA A 261 -10.13 -6.56 -18.72
C ALA A 261 -9.18 -6.14 -17.58
N PRO A 262 -9.18 -6.76 -16.38
CA PRO A 262 -8.30 -6.40 -15.27
C PRO A 262 -6.82 -6.52 -15.63
N ASP A 263 -6.44 -7.42 -16.53
CA ASP A 263 -5.07 -7.50 -17.02
C ASP A 263 -4.67 -6.26 -17.85
N LYS A 264 -5.64 -5.69 -18.59
CA LYS A 264 -5.46 -4.40 -19.29
C LYS A 264 -5.36 -3.27 -18.27
N GLU A 265 -6.31 -3.19 -17.33
CA GLU A 265 -6.29 -2.13 -16.31
C GLU A 265 -5.00 -2.18 -15.48
N LEU A 266 -4.55 -3.37 -15.08
CA LEU A 266 -3.27 -3.55 -14.42
C LEU A 266 -2.10 -3.08 -15.28
N ALA A 267 -2.08 -3.42 -16.57
CA ALA A 267 -1.01 -2.97 -17.45
C ALA A 267 -0.94 -1.43 -17.48
N GLU A 268 -2.08 -0.75 -17.55
CA GLU A 268 -2.13 0.70 -17.49
C GLU A 268 -1.76 1.27 -16.10
N TRP A 269 -2.04 0.54 -15.00
CA TRP A 269 -1.60 0.91 -13.64
C TRP A 269 -0.07 0.85 -13.53
N VAL A 270 0.52 -0.26 -13.98
CA VAL A 270 1.97 -0.46 -13.97
C VAL A 270 2.66 0.57 -14.86
N GLU A 271 2.11 0.86 -16.04
CA GLU A 271 2.65 1.90 -16.92
C GLU A 271 2.59 3.29 -16.25
N ALA A 272 1.45 3.67 -15.67
CA ALA A 272 1.32 4.94 -14.95
C ALA A 272 2.28 5.03 -13.75
N TRP A 273 2.49 3.91 -13.06
CA TRP A 273 3.43 3.81 -11.95
C TRP A 273 4.89 3.95 -12.41
N ASP A 274 5.27 3.29 -13.50
CA ASP A 274 6.60 3.42 -14.10
C ASP A 274 6.89 4.88 -14.49
N GLN A 275 5.91 5.58 -15.04
CA GLN A 275 6.03 7.01 -15.38
C GLN A 275 6.19 7.88 -14.13
N ASP A 276 5.40 7.66 -13.07
CA ASP A 276 5.53 8.40 -11.81
C ASP A 276 6.89 8.15 -11.14
N MET A 277 7.36 6.91 -11.16
CA MET A 277 8.68 6.52 -10.66
C MET A 277 9.82 7.17 -11.48
N LEU A 278 9.68 7.25 -12.80
CA LEU A 278 10.66 7.91 -13.67
C LEU A 278 10.71 9.42 -13.38
N GLN A 279 9.56 10.08 -13.25
CA GLN A 279 9.48 11.49 -12.89
C GLN A 279 10.08 11.75 -11.50
N SER A 280 9.82 10.85 -10.54
CA SER A 280 10.41 10.91 -9.21
C SER A 280 11.95 10.79 -9.26
N LYS A 281 12.49 9.84 -10.05
CA LYS A 281 13.95 9.73 -10.27
C LYS A 281 14.55 11.00 -10.86
N GLN A 282 13.91 11.59 -11.87
CA GLN A 282 14.36 12.83 -12.49
C GLN A 282 14.34 14.01 -11.50
N ARG A 283 13.31 14.10 -10.65
CA ARG A 283 13.22 15.11 -9.59
C ARG A 283 14.38 14.98 -8.59
N ARG A 284 14.64 13.75 -8.11
CA ARG A 284 15.78 13.46 -7.23
C ARG A 284 17.12 13.86 -7.84
N GLN A 285 17.35 13.54 -9.12
CA GLN A 285 18.58 13.93 -9.81
C GLN A 285 18.74 15.46 -9.88
N ARG A 286 17.66 16.19 -10.14
CA ARG A 286 17.68 17.67 -10.16
C ARG A 286 17.97 18.25 -8.77
N GLU A 287 17.39 17.69 -7.72
CA GLU A 287 17.64 18.11 -6.34
C GLU A 287 19.11 17.91 -5.94
N VAL A 288 19.70 16.75 -6.27
CA VAL A 288 21.13 16.47 -6.02
C VAL A 288 22.03 17.42 -6.80
N LEU A 289 21.72 17.69 -8.07
CA LEU A 289 22.49 18.64 -8.89
C LEU A 289 22.38 20.07 -8.36
N ALA A 290 21.20 20.49 -7.89
CA ALA A 290 20.99 21.79 -7.28
C ALA A 290 21.79 21.93 -5.98
N ALA A 291 21.76 20.91 -5.11
CA ALA A 291 22.55 20.89 -3.87
C ALA A 291 24.06 21.01 -4.16
N ARG A 292 24.59 20.21 -5.09
CA ARG A 292 26.01 20.28 -5.49
C ARG A 292 26.40 21.65 -6.05
N ARG A 293 25.51 22.30 -6.80
CA ARG A 293 25.75 23.66 -7.31
C ARG A 293 25.84 24.67 -6.16
N SER A 294 24.93 24.61 -5.20
CA SER A 294 24.94 25.52 -4.02
C SER A 294 26.19 25.34 -3.14
N GLU A 295 26.73 24.13 -3.05
CA GLU A 295 27.99 23.86 -2.34
C GLU A 295 29.22 24.42 -3.08
N SER A 296 29.13 24.55 -4.41
CA SER A 296 30.21 25.05 -5.26
C SER A 296 30.22 26.57 -5.45
N ASP A 297 29.21 27.31 -4.99
CA ASP A 297 29.17 28.79 -5.00
C ASP A 297 29.63 29.37 -3.65
N PRO A 298 30.86 29.91 -3.54
CA PRO A 298 31.40 30.47 -2.29
C PRO A 298 30.54 31.64 -1.76
N THR A 299 29.85 32.34 -2.66
CA THR A 299 29.02 33.50 -2.36
C THR A 299 27.72 33.09 -1.66
N GLU A 300 27.18 31.92 -2.02
CA GLU A 300 26.00 31.34 -1.40
C GLU A 300 26.32 30.74 -0.02
N MET A 301 27.50 30.09 0.12
CA MET A 301 28.01 29.65 1.43
C MET A 301 28.20 30.81 2.41
N MET A 302 28.77 31.94 1.98
CA MET A 302 28.90 33.13 2.85
C MET A 302 27.55 33.74 3.25
N ARG A 303 26.53 33.69 2.38
CA ARG A 303 25.17 34.17 2.70
C ARG A 303 24.40 33.23 3.64
N LEU A 304 24.61 31.93 3.56
CA LEU A 304 24.00 30.96 4.47
C LEU A 304 24.63 31.02 5.87
N GLN A 305 25.93 31.29 5.96
CA GLN A 305 26.62 31.51 7.24
C GLN A 305 26.16 32.80 7.95
N SER A 306 25.81 33.86 7.20
CA SER A 306 25.33 35.12 7.79
C SER A 306 23.85 35.11 8.22
N ARG A 307 23.06 34.11 7.79
CA ARG A 307 21.62 33.98 8.11
C ARG A 307 21.29 33.15 9.36
N GLY A 308 22.28 32.78 10.16
CA GLY A 308 22.07 32.15 11.47
C GLY A 308 22.15 30.61 11.44
N ALA A 309 22.96 30.07 12.34
CA ALA A 309 23.51 28.71 12.37
C ALA A 309 22.52 27.53 12.55
N SER A 310 21.21 27.73 12.36
CA SER A 310 20.20 26.68 12.60
C SER A 310 20.02 25.73 11.40
N THR A 311 20.03 26.26 10.17
CA THR A 311 19.83 25.47 8.94
C THR A 311 21.04 24.61 8.55
N TYR A 312 22.24 24.99 8.99
CA TYR A 312 23.49 24.29 8.61
C TYR A 312 23.61 22.88 9.21
N LYS A 313 22.93 22.60 10.35
CA LYS A 313 22.94 21.26 10.97
C LYS A 313 22.16 20.21 10.16
N ILE A 314 21.22 20.62 9.32
CA ILE A 314 20.40 19.69 8.52
C ILE A 314 21.21 19.18 7.31
N TYR A 315 22.01 20.03 6.68
CA TYR A 315 22.77 19.66 5.48
C TYR A 315 23.95 18.71 5.77
N ARG A 316 24.64 18.85 6.92
CA ARG A 316 25.82 18.02 7.24
C ARG A 316 25.49 16.55 7.56
N LYS A 317 24.25 16.24 7.92
CA LYS A 317 23.80 14.85 8.16
C LYS A 317 23.54 14.06 6.86
N VAL A 318 23.37 14.73 5.72
CA VAL A 318 23.05 14.07 4.44
C VAL A 318 24.30 13.50 3.76
N THR A 319 25.49 14.03 4.05
CA THR A 319 26.73 13.65 3.37
C THR A 319 27.56 12.57 4.05
N THR A 320 27.15 12.08 5.23
CA THR A 320 27.90 11.06 6.00
C THR A 320 27.43 9.61 5.77
N TRP A 321 26.49 9.38 4.85
CA TRP A 321 25.92 8.05 4.56
C TRP A 321 26.03 7.62 3.09
N TYR A 322 27.07 8.09 2.38
CA TYR A 322 27.49 7.54 1.09
C TYR A 322 28.91 7.00 1.19
#